data_AF-N0E5H8-F1
#
_entry.id   AF-N0E5H8-F1
#
_cell.length_a   1.000
_cell.length_b   1.000
_cell.length_c   1.000
_cell.angle_alpha   90.00
_cell.angle_beta   90.00
_cell.angle_gamma   90.00
#
_symmetry.space_group_name_H-M   'P 1'
#
loop_
_entity.id
_entity.type
_entity.pdbx_description
1 polymer ?
#
loop_
_entity_poly.entity_id
_entity_poly.type
_entity_poly.pdbx_seq_one_letter_code
_entity_poly.pdbx_strand_id
1 'polypeptide(L)'
;MTADATDWLDQTRSKLKRGNVVLFPKNSPLFGELSHIIDRESHKVMVLWAFDFASQAVETLRRRYPEETRPQVALDTTRAWAAGEVKMPVAKRAILACHAFAKELESPSDIALCHAVGQACGVVHANGHALGFPVYDLTAIVLGSGVDNCREPVERRVSEYIDRITYWREHQADYKGPWAQFMTR
;
A
#
# COMPACT_ATOMS: atom_id res chain seq x y z
N MET A 1 -15.61 20.89 -25.48
CA MET A 1 -16.19 20.81 -24.13
C MET A 1 -15.75 19.49 -23.52
N THR A 2 -14.53 19.45 -23.00
CA THR A 2 -14.03 18.30 -22.22
C THR A 2 -14.73 18.36 -20.88
N ALA A 3 -15.37 17.27 -20.46
CA ALA A 3 -15.93 17.16 -19.11
C ALA A 3 -14.85 17.59 -18.11
N ASP A 4 -15.19 18.55 -17.26
CA ASP A 4 -14.34 19.05 -16.19
C ASP A 4 -13.76 17.86 -15.44
N ALA A 5 -12.45 17.64 -15.54
CA ALA A 5 -11.78 16.63 -14.76
C ALA A 5 -11.85 17.11 -13.31
N THR A 6 -12.89 16.67 -12.59
CA THR A 6 -13.09 17.05 -11.19
C THR A 6 -11.82 16.76 -10.43
N ASP A 7 -11.23 17.82 -9.87
CA ASP A 7 -9.99 17.77 -9.09
C ASP A 7 -10.07 16.67 -8.03
N TRP A 8 -8.97 15.94 -7.84
CA TRP A 8 -8.95 14.79 -6.93
C TRP A 8 -9.33 15.21 -5.51
N LEU A 9 -8.97 16.43 -5.11
CA LEU A 9 -9.22 16.95 -3.77
C LEU A 9 -10.72 17.16 -3.52
N ASP A 10 -11.47 17.64 -4.52
CA ASP A 10 -12.92 17.80 -4.42
C ASP A 10 -13.63 16.45 -4.28
N GLN A 11 -13.16 15.43 -5.01
CA GLN A 11 -13.66 14.06 -4.86
C GLN A 11 -13.42 13.52 -3.44
N THR A 12 -12.21 13.73 -2.92
CA THR A 12 -11.82 13.37 -1.55
C THR A 12 -12.68 14.08 -0.50
N ARG A 13 -12.88 15.41 -0.63
CA ARG A 13 -13.76 16.19 0.26
C ARG A 13 -15.19 15.67 0.24
N SER A 14 -15.73 15.38 -0.94
CA SER A 14 -17.08 14.84 -1.10
C SER A 14 -17.24 13.47 -0.44
N LYS A 15 -16.25 12.58 -0.59
CA LYS A 15 -16.24 11.27 0.06
C LYS A 15 -16.15 11.37 1.58
N LEU A 16 -15.29 12.26 2.09
CA LEU A 16 -15.17 12.48 3.53
C LEU A 16 -16.49 12.99 4.13
N LYS A 17 -17.16 13.95 3.47
CA LYS A 17 -18.49 14.45 3.88
C LYS A 17 -19.57 13.36 3.91
N ARG A 18 -19.43 12.31 3.09
CA ARG A 18 -20.36 11.16 3.05
C ARG A 18 -20.00 10.04 4.05
N GLY A 19 -18.93 10.21 4.84
CA GLY A 19 -18.49 9.20 5.81
C GLY A 19 -17.82 7.98 5.17
N ASN A 20 -17.29 8.12 3.95
CA ASN A 20 -16.56 7.02 3.32
C ASN A 20 -15.25 6.73 4.06
N VAL A 21 -15.00 5.44 4.35
CA VAL A 21 -13.73 4.97 4.92
C VAL A 21 -12.59 5.05 3.92
N VAL A 22 -12.86 4.75 2.64
CA VAL A 22 -11.88 4.82 1.54
C VAL A 22 -12.11 6.09 0.71
N LEU A 23 -11.08 6.93 0.65
CA LEU A 23 -11.19 8.27 0.05
C LEU A 23 -10.71 8.32 -1.41
N PHE A 24 -9.90 7.36 -1.85
CA PHE A 24 -9.36 7.31 -3.21
C PHE A 24 -9.90 6.09 -3.95
N PRO A 25 -10.78 6.26 -4.95
CA PRO A 25 -11.18 5.14 -5.79
C PRO A 25 -10.02 4.77 -6.73
N LYS A 26 -9.93 3.52 -7.17
CA LYS A 26 -8.86 3.05 -8.07
C LYS A 26 -8.79 3.82 -9.39
N ASN A 27 -9.90 4.38 -9.85
CA ASN A 27 -10.00 5.22 -11.04
C ASN A 27 -9.80 6.72 -10.75
N SER A 28 -9.26 7.09 -9.59
CA SER A 28 -8.89 8.47 -9.27
C SER A 28 -7.92 9.00 -10.34
N PRO A 29 -8.03 10.26 -10.77
CA PRO A 29 -7.08 10.85 -11.72
C PRO A 29 -5.63 10.83 -11.19
N LEU A 30 -5.41 10.80 -9.87
CA LEU A 30 -4.09 10.63 -9.26
C LEU A 30 -3.40 9.31 -9.63
N PHE A 31 -4.18 8.28 -9.97
CA PHE A 31 -3.66 6.93 -10.21
C PHE A 31 -3.51 6.60 -11.70
N GLY A 32 -3.84 7.51 -12.62
CA GLY A 32 -3.81 7.23 -14.05
C GLY A 32 -2.42 6.76 -14.52
N GLU A 33 -1.40 7.58 -14.29
CA GLU A 33 -0.01 7.24 -14.63
C GLU A 33 0.48 6.03 -13.82
N LEU A 34 0.26 6.03 -12.51
CA LEU A 34 0.70 4.94 -11.63
C LEU A 34 0.14 3.58 -12.06
N SER A 35 -1.14 3.51 -12.41
CA SER A 35 -1.78 2.27 -12.88
C SER A 35 -1.15 1.78 -14.18
N HIS A 36 -0.91 2.69 -15.13
CA HIS A 36 -0.27 2.35 -16.40
C HIS A 36 1.15 1.81 -16.24
N ILE A 37 1.90 2.34 -15.27
CA ILE A 37 3.23 1.85 -14.93
C ILE A 37 3.12 0.46 -14.29
N ILE A 38 2.31 0.30 -13.24
CA ILE A 38 2.13 -0.97 -12.51
C ILE A 38 1.79 -2.13 -13.45
N ASP A 39 0.91 -1.91 -14.44
CA ASP A 39 0.47 -2.94 -15.38
C ASP A 39 1.60 -3.45 -16.32
N ARG A 40 2.72 -2.73 -16.41
CA ARG A 40 3.85 -3.05 -17.28
C ARG A 40 5.08 -3.54 -16.53
N GLU A 41 5.05 -3.54 -15.20
CA GLU A 41 6.18 -3.97 -14.38
C GLU A 41 6.21 -5.46 -14.13
N SER A 42 7.42 -5.97 -13.89
CA SER A 42 7.59 -7.36 -13.45
C SER A 42 6.98 -7.56 -12.06
N HIS A 43 6.45 -8.76 -11.80
CA HIS A 43 5.88 -9.10 -10.49
C HIS A 43 6.90 -8.93 -9.36
N LYS A 44 8.18 -9.23 -9.62
CA LYS A 44 9.27 -9.06 -8.64
C LYS A 44 9.51 -7.59 -8.30
N VAL A 45 9.53 -6.71 -9.30
CA VAL A 45 9.63 -5.25 -9.09
C VAL A 45 8.48 -4.78 -8.19
N MET A 46 7.26 -5.21 -8.50
CA MET A 46 6.08 -4.80 -7.72
C MET A 46 6.07 -5.35 -6.29
N VAL A 47 6.57 -6.56 -6.05
CA VAL A 47 6.71 -7.10 -4.70
C VAL A 47 7.76 -6.35 -3.88
N LEU A 48 8.92 -6.03 -4.46
CA LEU A 48 9.96 -5.25 -3.78
C LEU A 48 9.48 -3.84 -3.45
N TRP A 49 8.83 -3.19 -4.41
CA TRP A 49 8.14 -1.92 -4.22
C TRP A 49 7.12 -1.99 -3.06
N ALA A 50 6.29 -3.03 -3.04
CA ALA A 50 5.28 -3.21 -2.00
C ALA A 50 5.91 -3.43 -0.62
N PHE A 51 7.04 -4.15 -0.52
CA PHE A 51 7.75 -4.36 0.74
C PHE A 51 8.38 -3.07 1.30
N ASP A 52 8.92 -2.20 0.46
CA ASP A 52 9.47 -0.91 0.93
C ASP A 52 8.37 -0.04 1.55
N PHE A 53 7.23 0.06 0.86
CA PHE A 53 6.10 0.85 1.34
C PHE A 53 5.40 0.24 2.55
N ALA A 54 5.23 -1.09 2.57
CA ALA A 54 4.75 -1.79 3.76
C ALA A 54 5.68 -1.55 4.96
N SER A 55 7.00 -1.56 4.76
CA SER A 55 7.97 -1.30 5.85
C SER A 55 7.79 0.10 6.44
N GLN A 56 7.53 1.11 5.63
CA GLN A 56 7.27 2.48 6.11
C GLN A 56 5.95 2.59 6.90
N ALA A 57 4.89 1.93 6.41
CA ALA A 57 3.60 1.89 7.09
C ALA A 57 3.71 1.14 8.43
N VAL A 58 4.39 -0.01 8.45
CA VAL A 58 4.68 -0.77 9.66
C VAL A 58 5.51 0.05 10.64
N GLU A 59 6.54 0.76 10.19
CA GLU A 59 7.35 1.62 11.05
C GLU A 59 6.52 2.75 11.69
N THR A 60 5.59 3.34 10.93
CA THR A 60 4.67 4.36 11.45
C THR A 60 3.77 3.77 12.54
N LEU A 61 3.18 2.61 12.30
CA LEU A 61 2.35 1.90 13.27
C LEU A 61 3.16 1.50 14.52
N ARG A 62 4.37 0.97 14.34
CA ARG A 62 5.28 0.55 15.42
C ARG A 62 5.65 1.71 16.35
N ARG A 63 5.85 2.91 15.81
CA ARG A 63 6.12 4.12 16.63
C ARG A 63 4.91 4.52 17.49
N ARG A 64 3.69 4.29 17.00
CA ARG A 64 2.44 4.63 17.70
C ARG A 64 2.00 3.54 18.68
N TYR A 65 2.29 2.28 18.34
CA TYR A 65 1.89 1.09 19.08
C TYR A 65 3.12 0.15 19.25
N PRO A 66 4.06 0.46 20.16
CA PRO A 66 5.34 -0.27 20.27
C PRO A 66 5.20 -1.75 20.61
N GLU A 67 4.16 -2.12 21.37
CA GLU A 67 3.87 -3.50 21.76
C GLU A 67 3.09 -4.28 20.70
N GLU A 68 2.62 -3.59 19.64
CA GLU A 68 1.83 -4.21 18.59
C GLU A 68 2.74 -4.83 17.53
N THR A 69 2.69 -6.15 17.41
CA THR A 69 3.58 -6.92 16.55
C THR A 69 2.92 -7.39 15.25
N ARG A 70 1.57 -7.42 15.17
CA ARG A 70 0.81 -7.99 14.05
C ARG A 70 1.16 -7.35 12.69
N PRO A 71 1.34 -6.02 12.53
CA PRO A 71 1.77 -5.44 11.25
C PRO A 71 3.17 -5.91 10.81
N GLN A 72 4.12 -5.98 11.74
CA GLN A 72 5.49 -6.45 11.46
C GLN A 72 5.49 -7.95 11.12
N VAL A 73 4.76 -8.76 11.90
CA VAL A 73 4.60 -10.19 11.66
C VAL A 73 3.95 -10.44 10.29
N ALA A 74 2.97 -9.64 9.88
CA ALA A 74 2.39 -9.74 8.55
C ALA A 74 3.44 -9.52 7.46
N LEU A 75 4.20 -8.42 7.54
CA LEU A 75 5.25 -8.10 6.58
C LEU A 75 6.32 -9.20 6.50
N ASP A 76 6.86 -9.64 7.64
CA ASP A 76 7.93 -10.64 7.67
C ASP A 76 7.47 -12.00 7.19
N THR A 77 6.25 -12.41 7.55
CA THR A 77 5.68 -13.66 7.06
C THR A 77 5.41 -13.60 5.55
N THR A 78 5.03 -12.44 5.02
CA THR A 78 4.85 -12.26 3.57
C THR A 78 6.19 -12.24 2.82
N ARG A 79 7.27 -11.70 3.41
CA ARG A 79 8.63 -11.86 2.88
C ARG A 79 9.06 -13.33 2.83
N ALA A 80 8.86 -14.07 3.92
CA ALA A 80 9.14 -15.50 3.99
C ALA A 80 8.30 -16.29 2.95
N TRP A 81 7.07 -15.86 2.68
CA TRP A 81 6.24 -16.46 1.65
C TRP A 81 6.78 -16.18 0.24
N ALA A 82 7.15 -14.94 -0.05
CA ALA A 82 7.78 -14.56 -1.32
C ALA A 82 9.11 -15.28 -1.56
N ALA A 83 9.83 -15.61 -0.49
CA ALA A 83 11.05 -16.42 -0.47
C ALA A 83 10.81 -17.93 -0.65
N GLY A 84 9.57 -18.40 -0.43
CA GLY A 84 9.22 -19.83 -0.49
C GLY A 84 9.46 -20.61 0.80
N GLU A 85 9.76 -19.91 1.90
CA GLU A 85 10.04 -20.49 3.22
C GLU A 85 8.76 -20.89 3.96
N VAL A 86 7.66 -20.17 3.71
CA VAL A 86 6.33 -20.51 4.24
C VAL A 86 5.29 -20.58 3.13
N LYS A 87 4.21 -21.31 3.39
CA LYS A 87 3.07 -21.44 2.45
C LYS A 87 2.14 -20.24 2.56
N MET A 88 1.45 -19.91 1.47
CA MET A 88 0.46 -18.83 1.40
C MET A 88 -0.54 -18.79 2.58
N PRO A 89 -1.11 -19.91 3.07
CA PRO A 89 -2.03 -19.86 4.20
C PRO A 89 -1.42 -19.31 5.50
N VAL A 90 -0.10 -19.44 5.69
CA VAL A 90 0.62 -18.89 6.84
C VAL A 90 0.68 -17.36 6.74
N ALA A 91 1.13 -16.84 5.60
CA ALA A 91 1.14 -15.40 5.33
C ALA A 91 -0.27 -14.80 5.38
N LYS A 92 -1.26 -15.48 4.80
CA LYS A 92 -2.66 -15.04 4.84
C LYS A 92 -3.16 -14.88 6.27
N ARG A 93 -2.84 -15.80 7.19
CA ARG A 93 -3.23 -15.67 8.60
C ARG A 93 -2.57 -14.45 9.26
N ALA A 94 -1.28 -14.20 9.00
CA ALA A 94 -0.58 -13.04 9.54
C ALA A 94 -1.17 -11.71 9.00
N ILE A 95 -1.49 -11.64 7.70
CA ILE A 95 -2.18 -10.50 7.08
C ILE A 95 -3.56 -10.28 7.72
N LEU A 96 -4.33 -11.35 7.93
CA LEU A 96 -5.64 -11.26 8.60
C LEU A 96 -5.53 -10.81 10.07
N ALA A 97 -4.43 -11.15 10.77
CA ALA A 97 -4.17 -10.64 12.11
C ALA A 97 -3.90 -9.13 12.10
N CYS A 98 -3.18 -8.61 11.11
CA CYS A 98 -3.02 -7.15 10.92
C CYS A 98 -4.38 -6.46 10.65
N HIS A 99 -5.28 -7.08 9.87
CA HIS A 99 -6.65 -6.57 9.73
C HIS A 99 -7.48 -6.68 11.01
N ALA A 100 -7.23 -7.67 11.87
CA ALA A 100 -7.90 -7.77 13.16
C ALA A 100 -7.48 -6.61 14.07
N PHE A 101 -6.18 -6.28 14.10
CA PHE A 101 -5.69 -5.10 14.81
C PHE A 101 -6.38 -3.81 14.36
N ALA A 102 -6.60 -3.63 13.06
CA ALA A 102 -7.33 -2.47 12.54
C ALA A 102 -8.74 -2.29 13.16
N LYS A 103 -9.41 -3.38 13.59
CA LYS A 103 -10.73 -3.30 14.22
C LYS A 103 -10.68 -2.89 15.69
N GLU A 104 -9.51 -2.90 16.30
CA GLU A 104 -9.27 -2.53 17.70
C GLU A 104 -8.82 -1.07 17.83
N LEU A 105 -8.58 -0.40 16.70
CA LEU A 105 -8.11 0.98 16.65
C LEU A 105 -9.26 1.98 16.56
N GLU A 106 -9.06 3.14 17.18
CA GLU A 106 -9.98 4.28 17.07
C GLU A 106 -9.56 5.28 15.99
N SER A 107 -8.25 5.36 15.70
CA SER A 107 -7.65 6.31 14.75
C SER A 107 -7.93 5.89 13.31
N PRO A 108 -8.74 6.63 12.53
CA PRO A 108 -9.06 6.27 11.14
C PRO A 108 -7.83 6.22 10.23
N SER A 109 -6.82 7.06 10.51
CA SER A 109 -5.54 7.06 9.80
C SER A 109 -4.78 5.76 10.04
N ASP A 110 -4.73 5.27 11.28
CA ASP A 110 -4.02 4.02 11.61
C ASP A 110 -4.76 2.78 11.06
N ILE A 111 -6.09 2.80 11.11
CA ILE A 111 -6.93 1.76 10.46
C ILE A 111 -6.59 1.66 8.98
N ALA A 112 -6.52 2.80 8.28
CA ALA A 112 -6.15 2.85 6.87
C ALA A 112 -4.71 2.33 6.65
N LEU A 113 -3.74 2.67 7.50
CA LEU A 113 -2.38 2.12 7.39
C LEU A 113 -2.34 0.59 7.54
N CYS A 114 -3.09 0.00 8.47
CA CYS A 114 -3.19 -1.46 8.60
C CYS A 114 -3.73 -2.12 7.32
N HIS A 115 -4.74 -1.50 6.69
CA HIS A 115 -5.24 -1.97 5.40
C HIS A 115 -4.25 -1.77 4.25
N ALA A 116 -3.46 -0.70 4.27
CA ALA A 116 -2.37 -0.49 3.31
C ALA A 116 -1.35 -1.63 3.40
N VAL A 117 -0.89 -1.97 4.62
CA VAL A 117 0.02 -3.11 4.86
C VAL A 117 -0.57 -4.40 4.29
N GLY A 118 -1.86 -4.67 4.55
CA GLY A 118 -2.54 -5.86 4.01
C GLY A 118 -2.56 -5.91 2.48
N GLN A 119 -2.81 -4.78 1.81
CA GLN A 119 -2.79 -4.70 0.34
C GLN A 119 -1.39 -4.90 -0.23
N ALA A 120 -0.36 -4.27 0.37
CA ALA A 120 1.03 -4.47 -0.05
C ALA A 120 1.45 -5.94 0.09
N CYS A 121 1.11 -6.59 1.20
CA CYS A 121 1.36 -8.03 1.36
C CYS A 121 0.63 -8.88 0.32
N GLY A 122 -0.57 -8.46 -0.10
CA GLY A 122 -1.34 -9.09 -1.17
C GLY A 122 -0.65 -9.08 -2.54
N VAL A 123 0.31 -8.19 -2.79
CA VAL A 123 1.04 -8.12 -4.07
C VAL A 123 1.82 -9.40 -4.35
N VAL A 124 2.31 -10.10 -3.32
CA VAL A 124 2.96 -11.43 -3.49
C VAL A 124 2.00 -12.44 -4.12
N HIS A 125 0.69 -12.32 -3.86
CA HIS A 125 -0.30 -13.15 -4.54
C HIS A 125 -0.49 -12.77 -6.01
N ALA A 126 -0.69 -11.47 -6.26
CA ALA A 126 -1.02 -10.94 -7.58
C ALA A 126 -0.81 -9.43 -7.66
N ASN A 127 -0.29 -8.95 -8.81
CA ASN A 127 -0.09 -7.53 -9.11
C ASN A 127 -1.37 -6.68 -8.95
N GLY A 128 -2.56 -7.26 -9.11
CA GLY A 128 -3.84 -6.54 -8.94
C GLY A 128 -4.08 -5.93 -7.55
N HIS A 129 -3.28 -6.33 -6.55
CA HIS A 129 -3.27 -5.72 -5.22
C HIS A 129 -2.43 -4.45 -5.12
N ALA A 130 -1.52 -4.17 -6.07
CA ALA A 130 -0.54 -3.10 -5.93
C ALA A 130 -1.18 -1.73 -5.75
N LEU A 131 -2.20 -1.41 -6.56
CA LEU A 131 -2.94 -0.15 -6.43
C LEU A 131 -3.76 -0.07 -5.12
N GLY A 132 -3.95 -1.19 -4.43
CA GLY A 132 -4.58 -1.22 -3.11
C GLY A 132 -3.75 -0.50 -2.04
N PHE A 133 -2.42 -0.57 -2.09
CA PHE A 133 -1.58 0.13 -1.10
C PHE A 133 -1.76 1.66 -1.19
N PRO A 134 -1.59 2.32 -2.35
CA PRO A 134 -1.78 3.77 -2.50
C PRO A 134 -3.18 4.24 -2.10
N VAL A 135 -4.22 3.44 -2.38
CA VAL A 135 -5.61 3.76 -1.99
C VAL A 135 -5.73 3.98 -0.48
N TYR A 136 -5.14 3.08 0.32
CA TYR A 136 -5.22 3.16 1.78
C TYR A 136 -4.15 4.08 2.38
N ASP A 137 -2.94 4.09 1.83
CA ASP A 137 -1.85 4.96 2.31
C ASP A 137 -2.18 6.45 2.12
N LEU A 138 -2.70 6.84 0.94
CA LEU A 138 -3.18 8.21 0.72
C LEU A 138 -4.39 8.54 1.58
N THR A 139 -5.29 7.56 1.81
CA THR A 139 -6.41 7.74 2.75
C THR A 139 -5.89 8.04 4.16
N ALA A 140 -4.86 7.32 4.62
CA ALA A 140 -4.24 7.56 5.92
C ALA A 140 -3.62 8.95 6.03
N ILE A 141 -2.96 9.43 4.97
CA ILE A 141 -2.40 10.79 4.89
C ILE A 141 -3.50 11.83 5.05
N VAL A 142 -4.57 11.75 4.27
CA VAL A 142 -5.69 12.71 4.35
C VAL A 142 -6.33 12.72 5.74
N LEU A 143 -6.55 11.54 6.31
CA LEU A 143 -7.14 11.41 7.65
C LEU A 143 -6.20 11.90 8.76
N GLY A 144 -4.89 11.84 8.56
CA GLY A 144 -3.89 12.28 9.53
C GLY A 144 -3.56 13.78 9.45
N SER A 145 -3.49 14.37 8.25
CA SER A 145 -3.16 15.79 8.06
C SER A 145 -4.38 16.71 8.01
N GLY A 146 -5.57 16.14 7.81
CA GLY A 146 -6.78 16.87 7.46
C GLY A 146 -6.82 17.22 5.96
N VAL A 147 -8.03 17.25 5.39
CA VAL A 147 -8.27 17.43 3.95
C VAL A 147 -7.84 18.81 3.43
N ASP A 148 -7.76 19.81 4.29
CA ASP A 148 -7.30 21.15 3.91
C ASP A 148 -5.78 21.22 3.72
N ASN A 149 -5.03 20.32 4.37
CA ASN A 149 -3.56 20.30 4.35
C ASN A 149 -2.99 19.11 3.59
N CYS A 150 -3.83 18.31 2.92
CA CYS A 150 -3.40 17.03 2.36
C CYS A 150 -2.86 17.11 0.93
N ARG A 151 -2.99 18.25 0.23
CA ARG A 151 -2.60 18.36 -1.18
C ARG A 151 -1.14 18.03 -1.42
N GLU A 152 -0.24 18.82 -0.84
CA GLU A 152 1.20 18.62 -0.97
C GLU A 152 1.66 17.21 -0.53
N PRO A 153 1.30 16.69 0.67
CA PRO A 153 1.77 15.37 1.07
C PRO A 153 1.20 14.24 0.21
N VAL A 154 -0.03 14.36 -0.32
CA VAL A 154 -0.60 13.36 -1.25
C VAL A 154 0.12 13.38 -2.59
N GLU A 155 0.31 14.55 -3.19
CA GLU A 155 0.96 14.69 -4.49
C GLU A 155 2.43 14.22 -4.42
N ARG A 156 3.16 14.64 -3.38
CA ARG A 156 4.52 14.14 -3.10
C ARG A 156 4.55 12.62 -2.95
N ARG A 157 3.59 12.05 -2.22
CA ARG A 157 3.53 10.61 -2.00
C ARG A 157 3.25 9.83 -3.29
N VAL A 158 2.46 10.39 -4.21
CA VAL A 158 2.26 9.80 -5.54
C VAL A 158 3.56 9.77 -6.35
N SER A 159 4.35 10.84 -6.33
CA SER A 159 5.68 10.85 -6.96
C SER A 159 6.61 9.81 -6.34
N GLU A 160 6.62 9.68 -5.01
CA GLU A 160 7.40 8.65 -4.31
C GLU A 160 7.05 7.22 -4.78
N TYR A 161 5.78 6.92 -5.07
CA TYR A 161 5.38 5.62 -5.61
C TYR A 161 6.02 5.35 -6.97
N ILE A 162 5.99 6.34 -7.87
CA ILE A 162 6.53 6.23 -9.23
C ILE A 162 8.05 6.11 -9.19
N ASP A 163 8.73 6.97 -8.42
CA ASP A 163 10.19 6.95 -8.27
C ASP A 163 10.67 5.60 -7.73
N ARG A 164 9.93 5.01 -6.79
CA ARG A 164 10.28 3.72 -6.21
C ARG A 164 10.09 2.56 -7.20
N ILE A 165 9.13 2.64 -8.11
CA ILE A 165 9.00 1.66 -9.19
C ILE A 165 10.20 1.77 -10.13
N THR A 166 10.56 2.99 -10.54
CA THR A 166 11.73 3.25 -11.39
C THR A 166 13.01 2.71 -10.74
N TYR A 167 13.19 2.98 -9.44
CA TYR A 167 14.30 2.43 -8.67
C TYR A 167 14.35 0.90 -8.75
N TRP A 168 13.27 0.21 -8.42
CA TRP A 168 13.28 -1.26 -8.43
C TRP A 168 13.37 -1.85 -9.84
N ARG A 169 12.89 -1.16 -10.87
CA ARG A 169 13.08 -1.58 -12.27
C ARG A 169 14.57 -1.68 -12.61
N GLU A 170 15.37 -0.73 -12.15
CA GLU A 170 16.82 -0.68 -12.38
C GLU A 170 17.61 -1.60 -11.43
N HIS A 171 17.14 -1.75 -10.18
CA HIS A 171 17.88 -2.43 -9.11
C HIS A 171 17.33 -3.83 -8.78
N GLN A 172 16.39 -4.37 -9.57
CA GLN A 172 15.80 -5.69 -9.32
C GLN A 172 16.87 -6.80 -9.25
N ALA A 173 17.94 -6.67 -10.04
CA ALA A 173 19.05 -7.63 -10.08
C ALA A 173 19.95 -7.57 -8.82
N ASP A 174 19.86 -6.49 -8.05
CA ASP A 174 20.63 -6.31 -6.81
C ASP A 174 20.01 -7.05 -5.65
N TYR A 175 18.70 -7.35 -5.71
CA TYR A 175 18.05 -8.20 -4.72
C TYR A 175 18.63 -9.62 -4.76
N LYS A 176 19.37 -9.99 -3.70
CA LYS A 176 20.01 -11.31 -3.55
C LYS A 176 19.18 -12.31 -2.73
N GLY A 177 18.02 -11.89 -2.24
CA GLY A 177 17.13 -12.78 -1.49
C GLY A 177 16.51 -13.86 -2.39
N PRO A 178 16.08 -14.99 -1.80
CA PRO A 178 15.42 -16.04 -2.55
C PRO A 178 14.06 -15.59 -3.09
N TRP A 179 13.62 -16.27 -4.15
CA TRP A 179 12.27 -16.17 -4.69
C TRP A 179 11.65 -17.57 -4.71
N ALA A 180 10.42 -17.68 -4.23
CA ALA A 180 9.62 -18.88 -4.38
C ALA A 180 9.45 -19.24 -5.86
N GLN A 181 9.28 -20.52 -6.17
CA GLN A 181 9.11 -20.98 -7.55
C GLN A 181 7.93 -20.31 -8.27
N PHE A 182 6.88 -19.90 -7.55
CA PHE A 182 5.74 -19.20 -8.16
C PHE A 182 6.06 -17.75 -8.53
N MET A 183 7.08 -17.14 -7.93
CA MET A 183 7.55 -15.77 -8.22
C MET A 183 8.51 -15.71 -9.42
N THR A 184 8.94 -16.86 -9.94
CA THR A 184 9.88 -16.96 -11.06
C THR A 184 9.21 -17.40 -12.36
N ARG A 185 7.88 -17.47 -12.38
CA ARG A 185 7.08 -17.89 -13.53
C ARG A 185 6.71 -16.70 -14.41
#